data_AF-A0A813C2Y9-F1
#
_entry.id   AF-A0A813C2Y9-F1
#
_cell.length_a   1.000
_cell.length_b   1.000
_cell.length_c   1.000
_cell.angle_alpha   90.00
_cell.angle_beta   90.00
_cell.angle_gamma   90.00
#
_symmetry.space_group_name_H-M   'P 1'
#
loop_
_entity.id
_entity.type
_entity.pdbx_description
1 polymer ?
#
loop_
_entity_poly.entity_id
_entity_poly.type
_entity_poly.pdbx_seq_one_letter_code
_entity_poly.pdbx_strand_id
1 'polypeptide(L)'
;MPWRIDELRLEDSTTRLDCLDQLVAEGTATISNWTLGQSWTEAPLPLTEAELVDLMDRNGIGTDASIPQHIQTIQDRGYVQLCDGSGAPIETAKAGAFGRKRGRPSPRPKAPGRYLVPTERGMALVRGLSHLDASLCEPEVRALIERECAMVASAELQQDEVLKRNIELFQGKFKHVERSVDELRTFFQKAPGGARKGDARPVTGKASRKNRARRQNAAEVNLRALASGRVLSKCPASRRNTGTP
;
A
#
# COMPACT_ATOMS: atom_id res chain seq x y z
N MET A 1 -9.14 -38.83 -0.12
CA MET A 1 -8.90 -37.47 0.38
C MET A 1 -7.92 -36.78 -0.57
N PRO A 2 -8.43 -36.08 -1.58
CA PRO A 2 -7.60 -35.43 -2.60
C PRO A 2 -6.96 -34.20 -1.99
N TRP A 3 -5.69 -34.36 -1.64
CA TRP A 3 -4.66 -33.34 -1.45
C TRP A 3 -5.01 -32.00 -2.10
N ARG A 4 -5.10 -30.96 -1.25
CA ARG A 4 -5.35 -29.55 -1.59
C ARG A 4 -4.28 -29.04 -2.56
N ILE A 5 -4.56 -29.11 -3.84
CA ILE A 5 -3.75 -28.50 -4.92
C ILE A 5 -3.60 -26.99 -4.67
N ASP A 6 -4.63 -26.35 -4.10
CA ASP A 6 -4.65 -24.90 -3.83
C ASP A 6 -3.61 -24.43 -2.79
N GLU A 7 -3.11 -25.30 -1.92
CA GLU A 7 -2.08 -24.93 -0.92
C GLU A 7 -0.66 -24.92 -1.50
N LEU A 8 -0.43 -25.55 -2.65
CA LEU A 8 0.92 -25.77 -3.19
C LEU A 8 1.45 -24.62 -4.04
N ARG A 9 0.64 -23.61 -4.39
CA ARG A 9 1.03 -22.45 -5.22
C ARG A 9 1.98 -22.82 -6.37
N LEU A 10 1.73 -23.96 -7.02
CA LEU A 10 2.38 -24.29 -8.27
C LEU A 10 1.83 -23.29 -9.29
N GLU A 11 2.70 -22.46 -9.86
CA GLU A 11 2.34 -21.52 -10.93
C GLU A 11 2.00 -22.31 -12.21
N ASP A 12 0.87 -23.00 -12.20
CA ASP A 12 0.40 -23.83 -13.30
C ASP A 12 -0.35 -22.96 -14.30
N SER A 13 0.41 -22.30 -15.19
CA SER A 13 -0.14 -21.82 -16.46
C SER A 13 0.36 -22.62 -17.66
N THR A 14 1.17 -23.68 -17.47
CA THR A 14 1.64 -24.48 -18.62
C THR A 14 1.68 -25.99 -18.43
N THR A 15 1.25 -26.53 -17.29
CA THR A 15 1.18 -27.98 -17.09
C THR A 15 -0.10 -28.36 -16.40
N ARG A 16 -1.19 -28.30 -17.16
CA ARG A 16 -2.27 -29.27 -16.95
C ARG A 16 -1.61 -30.64 -17.09
N LEU A 17 -1.30 -31.28 -15.97
CA LEU A 17 -0.80 -32.66 -15.95
C LEU A 17 -1.96 -33.55 -16.40
N ASP A 18 -2.20 -33.58 -17.71
CA ASP A 18 -3.30 -34.27 -18.39
C ASP A 18 -3.27 -35.81 -18.18
N CYS A 19 -2.27 -36.33 -17.46
CA CYS A 19 -2.09 -37.74 -17.14
C CYS A 19 -2.19 -38.08 -15.64
N LEU A 20 -2.66 -37.15 -14.79
CA LEU A 20 -2.88 -37.42 -13.35
C LEU A 20 -3.83 -38.60 -13.10
N ASP A 21 -4.77 -38.84 -14.02
CA ASP A 21 -5.71 -39.97 -13.96
C ASP A 21 -5.07 -41.35 -14.21
N GLN A 22 -3.80 -41.39 -14.64
CA GLN A 22 -3.07 -42.63 -14.97
C GLN A 22 -2.09 -43.06 -13.86
N LEU A 23 -2.01 -42.31 -12.76
CA LEU A 23 -1.14 -42.63 -11.63
C LEU A 23 -1.83 -43.66 -10.72
N VAL A 24 -1.24 -44.85 -10.64
CA VAL A 24 -1.68 -45.92 -9.74
C VAL A 24 -1.01 -45.74 -8.37
N ALA A 25 -1.71 -46.11 -7.29
CA ALA A 25 -1.13 -46.14 -5.95
C ALA A 25 0.16 -46.99 -5.95
N GLU A 26 1.23 -46.47 -5.33
CA GLU A 26 2.59 -47.06 -5.29
C GLU A 26 3.43 -46.93 -6.58
N GLY A 27 2.97 -46.16 -7.57
CA GLY A 27 3.79 -45.81 -8.74
C GLY A 27 5.03 -45.00 -8.37
N THR A 28 6.21 -45.40 -8.86
CA THR A 28 7.45 -44.65 -8.69
C THR A 28 7.68 -43.72 -9.88
N ALA A 29 7.79 -42.42 -9.61
CA ALA A 29 8.16 -41.43 -10.62
C ALA A 29 9.55 -40.87 -10.29
N THR A 30 10.41 -40.77 -11.30
CA THR A 30 11.71 -40.11 -11.17
C THR A 30 11.55 -38.63 -11.46
N ILE A 31 11.98 -37.78 -10.53
CA ILE A 31 11.97 -36.32 -10.73
C ILE A 31 13.03 -36.02 -11.81
N SER A 32 12.57 -35.60 -12.99
CA SER A 32 13.45 -35.33 -14.14
C SER A 32 14.18 -34.00 -14.01
N ASN A 33 13.55 -32.99 -13.42
CA ASN A 33 14.15 -31.69 -13.18
C ASN A 33 13.52 -31.04 -11.95
N TRP A 34 14.32 -30.33 -11.17
CA TRP A 34 13.84 -29.48 -10.09
C TRP A 34 14.45 -28.09 -10.25
N THR A 35 13.61 -27.07 -10.19
CA THR A 35 14.03 -25.67 -10.26
C THR A 35 13.65 -24.97 -8.97
N LEU A 36 14.63 -24.38 -8.29
CA LEU A 36 14.38 -23.55 -7.12
C LEU A 36 13.86 -22.18 -7.57
N GLY A 37 12.56 -21.95 -7.42
CA GLY A 37 11.95 -20.64 -7.65
C GLY A 37 12.29 -19.69 -6.50
N GLN A 38 12.90 -18.55 -6.81
CA GLN A 38 13.01 -17.43 -5.88
C GLN A 38 12.03 -16.34 -6.33
N SER A 39 11.04 -16.04 -5.51
CA SER A 39 10.14 -14.91 -5.68
C SER A 39 10.31 -13.92 -4.53
N TRP A 40 9.97 -12.65 -4.79
CA TRP A 40 9.97 -11.59 -3.80
C TRP A 40 8.54 -11.10 -3.60
N THR A 41 8.22 -10.63 -2.39
CA THR A 41 6.94 -9.97 -2.16
C THR A 41 6.96 -8.59 -2.81
N GLU A 42 5.86 -8.23 -3.46
CA GLU A 42 5.67 -6.89 -3.99
C GLU A 42 4.88 -6.06 -2.97
N ALA A 43 5.14 -4.76 -2.94
CA ALA A 43 4.34 -3.84 -2.15
C ALA A 43 2.90 -3.82 -2.71
N PRO A 44 1.88 -3.69 -1.84
CA PRO A 44 0.50 -3.60 -2.30
C PRO A 44 0.34 -2.39 -3.23
N LEU A 45 -0.47 -2.56 -4.26
CA LEU A 45 -0.86 -1.45 -5.12
C LEU A 45 -1.75 -0.48 -4.33
N PRO A 46 -1.74 0.82 -4.67
CA PRO A 46 -2.70 1.76 -4.09
C PRO A 46 -4.14 1.34 -4.42
N LEU A 47 -5.09 1.84 -3.65
CA LEU A 47 -6.50 1.47 -3.82
C LEU A 47 -7.06 2.01 -5.13
N THR A 48 -7.78 1.17 -5.86
CA THR A 48 -8.66 1.62 -6.94
C THR A 48 -9.99 2.13 -6.38
N GLU A 49 -10.74 2.87 -7.21
CA GLU A 49 -12.09 3.32 -6.83
C GLU A 49 -13.02 2.13 -6.52
N ALA A 50 -12.95 1.05 -7.30
CA ALA A 50 -13.76 -0.15 -7.08
C ALA A 50 -13.41 -0.85 -5.76
N GLU A 51 -12.12 -0.99 -5.44
CA GLU A 51 -11.69 -1.56 -4.15
C GLU A 51 -12.11 -0.70 -2.97
N LEU A 52 -12.12 0.63 -3.14
CA LEU A 52 -12.62 1.54 -2.10
C LEU A 52 -14.14 1.40 -1.92
N VAL A 53 -14.91 1.25 -2.99
CA VAL A 53 -16.35 0.96 -2.92
C VAL A 53 -16.59 -0.33 -2.17
N ASP A 54 -15.90 -1.41 -2.53
CA ASP A 54 -15.97 -2.70 -1.83
C ASP A 54 -15.64 -2.57 -0.33
N LEU A 55 -14.63 -1.76 0.02
CA LEU A 55 -14.26 -1.51 1.41
C LEU A 55 -15.34 -0.70 2.15
N MET A 56 -15.95 0.28 1.49
CA MET A 56 -17.04 1.06 2.06
C MET A 56 -18.26 0.19 2.33
N ASP A 57 -18.65 -0.66 1.37
CA ASP A 57 -19.76 -1.61 1.51
C ASP A 57 -19.50 -2.63 2.61
N ARG A 58 -18.31 -3.25 2.66
CA ARG A 58 -17.95 -4.24 3.70
C ARG A 58 -17.97 -3.65 5.10
N ASN A 59 -17.59 -2.38 5.24
CA ASN A 59 -17.61 -1.68 6.52
C ASN A 59 -18.97 -1.04 6.83
N GLY A 60 -19.95 -1.12 5.93
CA GLY A 60 -21.27 -0.53 6.12
C GLY A 60 -21.26 1.00 6.18
N ILE A 61 -20.39 1.65 5.41
CA ILE A 61 -20.38 3.12 5.26
C ILE A 61 -20.85 3.52 3.87
N GLY A 62 -21.89 4.32 3.84
CA GLY A 62 -22.57 4.75 2.64
C GLY A 62 -23.55 3.68 2.16
N THR A 63 -24.54 4.13 1.40
CA THR A 63 -25.41 3.29 0.58
C THR A 63 -24.92 3.33 -0.87
N ASP A 64 -25.37 2.40 -1.71
CA ASP A 64 -25.06 2.37 -3.15
C ASP A 64 -25.25 3.76 -3.84
N ALA A 65 -26.21 4.55 -3.36
CA ALA A 65 -26.45 5.91 -3.84
C ALA A 65 -25.47 6.98 -3.29
N SER A 66 -24.93 6.82 -2.08
CA SER A 66 -24.13 7.85 -1.41
C SER A 66 -22.61 7.60 -1.47
N ILE A 67 -22.18 6.35 -1.69
CA ILE A 67 -20.75 5.99 -1.80
C ILE A 67 -20.04 6.81 -2.90
N PRO A 68 -20.58 6.92 -4.14
CA PRO A 68 -19.92 7.71 -5.18
C PRO A 68 -19.76 9.19 -4.80
N GLN A 69 -20.73 9.73 -4.06
CA GLN A 69 -20.72 11.12 -3.62
C GLN A 69 -19.65 11.38 -2.54
N HIS A 70 -19.45 10.44 -1.61
CA HIS A 70 -18.37 10.51 -0.62
C HIS A 70 -17.00 10.49 -1.30
N ILE A 71 -16.81 9.59 -2.27
CA ILE A 71 -15.58 9.46 -3.06
C ILE A 71 -15.31 10.73 -3.89
N GLN A 72 -16.35 11.32 -4.50
CA GLN A 72 -16.19 12.57 -5.25
C GLN A 72 -15.80 13.73 -4.33
N THR A 73 -16.42 13.83 -3.14
CA THR A 73 -16.16 14.91 -2.19
C THR A 73 -14.70 14.93 -1.72
N ILE A 74 -14.09 13.76 -1.48
CA ILE A 74 -12.67 13.69 -1.07
C ILE A 74 -11.71 14.08 -2.21
N GLN A 75 -12.10 13.83 -3.47
CA GLN A 75 -11.35 14.25 -4.65
C GLN A 75 -11.47 15.77 -4.86
N ASP A 76 -12.68 16.31 -4.79
CA ASP A 76 -12.95 17.75 -4.97
C ASP A 76 -12.26 18.60 -3.90
N ARG A 77 -12.22 18.09 -2.66
CA ARG A 77 -11.48 18.72 -1.55
C ARG A 77 -9.96 18.51 -1.65
N GLY A 78 -9.48 17.77 -2.63
CA GLY A 78 -8.06 17.53 -2.86
C GLY A 78 -7.38 16.82 -1.69
N TYR A 79 -8.07 15.88 -1.04
CA TYR A 79 -7.45 14.97 -0.07
C TYR A 79 -6.79 13.79 -0.76
N VAL A 80 -7.33 13.39 -1.90
CA VAL A 80 -6.84 12.28 -2.73
C VAL A 80 -6.63 12.78 -4.17
N GLN A 81 -5.62 12.25 -4.84
CA GLN A 81 -5.34 12.45 -6.25
C GLN A 81 -5.52 11.13 -7.01
N LEU A 82 -6.03 11.23 -8.23
CA LEU A 82 -6.10 10.10 -9.14
C LEU A 82 -4.75 9.93 -9.84
N CYS A 83 -4.20 8.73 -9.81
CA CYS A 83 -2.96 8.37 -10.48
C CYS A 83 -3.20 7.22 -11.47
N ASP A 84 -2.46 7.23 -12.57
CA ASP A 84 -2.39 6.10 -13.50
C ASP A 84 -1.52 4.98 -12.90
N GLY A 85 -1.53 3.78 -13.52
CA GLY A 85 -0.66 2.66 -13.14
C GLY A 85 0.86 2.91 -13.18
N SER A 86 1.31 4.06 -13.69
CA SER A 86 2.70 4.52 -13.62
C SER A 86 2.98 5.51 -12.48
N GLY A 87 1.99 5.82 -11.65
CA GLY A 87 2.08 6.78 -10.54
C GLY A 87 2.04 8.25 -10.97
N ALA A 88 1.72 8.54 -12.24
CA ALA A 88 1.55 9.91 -12.71
C ALA A 88 0.16 10.44 -12.33
N PRO A 89 0.03 11.68 -11.83
CA PRO A 89 -1.26 12.28 -11.56
C PRO A 89 -2.07 12.41 -12.85
N ILE A 90 -3.29 11.88 -12.84
CA ILE A 90 -4.28 12.07 -13.90
C ILE A 90 -4.92 13.43 -13.64
N GLU A 91 -4.61 14.42 -14.47
CA GLU A 91 -5.33 15.68 -14.45
C GLU A 91 -6.78 15.44 -14.87
N THR A 92 -7.69 15.39 -13.89
CA THR A 92 -9.11 15.54 -14.17
C THR A 92 -9.29 16.96 -14.68
N ALA A 93 -9.75 17.09 -15.94
CA ALA A 93 -9.99 18.38 -16.56
C ALA A 93 -10.97 19.16 -15.67
N LYS A 94 -10.47 20.13 -14.90
CA LYS A 94 -11.30 20.96 -14.03
C LYS A 94 -12.39 21.64 -14.87
N ALA A 95 -13.65 21.39 -14.51
CA ALA A 95 -14.79 22.18 -14.94
C ALA A 95 -14.71 23.57 -14.30
N GLY A 96 -13.99 24.50 -14.92
CA GLY A 96 -13.71 25.79 -14.33
C GLY A 96 -12.94 26.75 -15.23
N ALA A 97 -13.33 26.85 -16.50
CA ALA A 97 -12.94 27.98 -17.36
C ALA A 97 -14.08 28.24 -18.36
N PHE A 98 -15.01 29.12 -17.96
CA PHE A 98 -15.95 29.72 -18.89
C PHE A 98 -15.15 30.54 -19.91
N GLY A 99 -15.10 30.05 -21.14
CA GLY A 99 -14.56 30.78 -22.29
C GLY A 99 -13.24 30.22 -22.84
N ARG A 100 -13.31 29.12 -23.59
CA ARG A 100 -12.50 28.88 -24.81
C ARG A 100 -13.06 27.68 -25.59
N LYS A 101 -13.05 27.80 -26.92
CA LYS A 101 -13.80 26.98 -27.88
C LYS A 101 -13.55 25.47 -27.75
N ARG A 102 -14.64 24.71 -27.91
CA ARG A 102 -14.73 23.24 -27.95
C ARG A 102 -13.87 22.67 -29.09
N GLY A 103 -12.71 22.12 -28.75
CA GLY A 103 -12.15 21.00 -29.49
C GLY A 103 -12.86 19.71 -29.04
N ARG A 104 -13.19 18.82 -29.98
CA ARG A 104 -13.74 17.49 -29.69
C ARG A 104 -12.80 16.78 -28.71
N PRO A 105 -13.25 16.31 -27.53
CA PRO A 105 -12.38 15.57 -26.64
C PRO A 105 -11.93 14.31 -27.39
N SER A 106 -10.62 14.19 -27.62
CA SER A 106 -10.00 12.97 -28.13
C SER A 106 -10.42 11.80 -27.21
N PRO A 107 -10.77 10.61 -27.76
CA PRO A 107 -11.04 9.45 -26.93
C PRO A 107 -9.80 9.18 -26.09
N ARG A 108 -9.87 9.47 -24.79
CA ARG A 108 -8.79 9.14 -23.88
C ARG A 108 -8.76 7.60 -23.82
N PRO A 109 -7.62 6.96 -24.12
CA PRO A 109 -7.50 5.52 -23.90
C PRO A 109 -7.89 5.25 -22.45
N LYS A 110 -8.75 4.25 -22.22
CA LYS A 110 -9.04 3.75 -20.87
C LYS A 110 -7.71 3.26 -20.30
N ALA A 111 -7.01 4.13 -19.58
CA ALA A 111 -5.75 3.79 -18.95
C ALA A 111 -6.02 2.65 -17.95
N PRO A 112 -5.16 1.61 -17.93
CA PRO A 112 -5.29 0.53 -16.96
C PRO A 112 -4.98 1.07 -15.56
N GLY A 113 -5.98 1.03 -14.69
CA GLY A 113 -5.89 1.32 -13.26
C GLY A 113 -5.93 2.82 -12.93
N ARG A 114 -7.11 3.28 -12.48
CA ARG A 114 -7.24 4.56 -11.77
C ARG A 114 -7.05 4.30 -10.29
N TYR A 115 -5.99 4.85 -9.73
CA TYR A 115 -5.60 4.64 -8.35
C TYR A 115 -5.81 5.92 -7.53
N LEU A 116 -6.33 5.76 -6.32
CA LEU A 116 -6.56 6.81 -5.35
C LEU A 116 -5.31 6.93 -4.45
N VAL A 117 -4.55 8.00 -4.63
CA VAL A 117 -3.33 8.28 -3.87
C VAL A 117 -3.56 9.47 -2.92
N PRO A 118 -3.39 9.28 -1.60
CA PRO A 118 -3.53 10.37 -0.63
C PRO A 118 -2.53 11.51 -0.88
N THR A 119 -3.00 12.74 -0.78
CA THR A 119 -2.16 13.94 -0.81
C THR A 119 -1.49 14.18 0.54
N GLU A 120 -0.48 15.05 0.60
CA GLU A 120 0.13 15.48 1.87
C GLU A 120 -0.92 16.03 2.85
N ARG A 121 -1.89 16.82 2.36
CA ARG A 121 -2.96 17.38 3.19
C ARG A 121 -3.93 16.30 3.69
N GLY A 122 -4.30 15.35 2.83
CA GLY A 122 -5.14 14.22 3.23
C GLY A 122 -4.48 13.35 4.28
N MET A 123 -3.19 13.02 4.08
CA MET A 123 -2.38 12.26 5.04
C MET A 123 -2.21 12.99 6.37
N ALA A 124 -1.94 14.29 6.34
CA ALA A 124 -1.83 15.11 7.55
C ALA A 124 -3.13 15.14 8.34
N LEU A 125 -4.27 15.29 7.65
CA LEU A 125 -5.59 15.30 8.28
C LEU A 125 -5.90 13.97 8.98
N VAL A 126 -5.73 12.85 8.28
CA VAL A 126 -6.02 11.53 8.86
C VAL A 126 -5.07 11.25 10.02
N ARG A 127 -3.76 11.50 9.87
CA ARG A 127 -2.79 11.30 10.96
C ARG A 127 -3.09 12.15 12.18
N GLY A 128 -3.42 13.42 11.97
CA GLY A 128 -3.76 14.33 13.06
C GLY A 128 -5.04 13.94 13.78
N LEU A 129 -6.11 13.63 13.04
CA LEU A 129 -7.38 13.19 13.63
C LEU A 129 -7.24 11.84 14.33
N SER A 130 -6.57 10.86 13.71
CA SER A 130 -6.33 9.55 14.34
C SER A 130 -5.45 9.64 15.58
N HIS A 131 -4.55 10.62 15.65
CA HIS A 131 -3.74 10.86 16.84
C HIS A 131 -4.57 11.38 18.01
N LEU A 132 -5.56 12.23 17.74
CA LEU A 132 -6.47 12.77 18.76
C LEU A 132 -7.54 11.75 19.15
N ASP A 133 -8.24 11.21 18.17
CA ASP A 133 -9.32 10.24 18.36
C ASP A 133 -9.44 9.32 17.14
N ALA A 134 -8.96 8.08 17.28
CA ALA A 134 -9.01 7.07 16.23
C ALA A 134 -10.44 6.80 15.72
N SER A 135 -11.44 6.89 16.61
CA SER A 135 -12.83 6.61 16.26
C SER A 135 -13.47 7.66 15.34
N LEU A 136 -12.81 8.81 15.11
CA LEU A 136 -13.21 9.77 14.07
C LEU A 136 -12.80 9.33 12.66
N CYS A 137 -11.77 8.50 12.55
CA CYS A 137 -11.26 7.99 11.28
C CYS A 137 -11.70 6.54 11.02
N GLU A 138 -12.02 5.79 12.06
CA GLU A 138 -12.52 4.42 11.96
C GLU A 138 -13.97 4.37 11.46
N PRO A 139 -14.34 3.31 10.72
CA PRO A 139 -15.64 3.23 10.09
C PRO A 139 -16.79 2.93 11.05
N GLU A 140 -16.49 2.39 12.24
CA GLU A 140 -17.47 1.79 13.15
C GLU A 140 -18.56 2.78 13.58
N VAL A 141 -18.19 3.99 13.98
CA VAL A 141 -19.14 5.01 14.44
C VAL A 141 -20.08 5.39 13.29
N ARG A 142 -19.55 5.53 12.07
CA ARG A 142 -20.34 5.89 10.90
C ARG A 142 -21.29 4.76 10.51
N ALA A 143 -20.81 3.53 10.49
CA ALA A 143 -21.60 2.35 10.17
C ALA A 143 -22.75 2.14 11.17
N LEU A 144 -22.48 2.38 12.46
CA LEU A 144 -23.49 2.34 13.50
C LEU A 144 -24.61 3.36 13.23
N ILE A 145 -24.25 4.61 12.92
CA ILE A 145 -25.22 5.67 12.62
C ILE A 145 -26.07 5.32 11.40
N GLU A 146 -25.47 4.76 10.35
CA GLU A 146 -26.22 4.37 9.16
C GLU A 146 -27.19 3.22 9.43
N ARG A 147 -26.78 2.24 10.23
CA ARG A 147 -27.67 1.17 10.71
C ARG A 147 -28.82 1.74 11.55
N GLU A 148 -28.55 2.72 12.40
CA GLU A 148 -29.57 3.38 13.21
C GLU A 148 -30.54 4.19 12.37
N CYS A 149 -30.06 4.90 11.35
CA CYS A 149 -30.91 5.58 10.38
C CYS A 149 -31.82 4.58 9.64
N ALA A 150 -31.31 3.39 9.29
CA ALA A 150 -32.13 2.34 8.69
C ALA A 150 -33.20 1.81 9.66
N MET A 151 -32.88 1.61 10.95
CA MET A 151 -33.84 1.20 11.98
C MET A 151 -34.90 2.27 12.28
N VAL A 152 -34.54 3.55 12.19
CA VAL A 152 -35.50 4.66 12.26
C VAL A 152 -36.42 4.65 11.04
N ALA A 153 -35.89 4.37 9.85
CA ALA A 153 -36.71 4.25 8.63
C ALA A 153 -37.68 3.05 8.66
N SER A 154 -37.33 1.95 9.34
CA SER A 154 -38.23 0.81 9.59
C SER A 154 -39.15 0.98 10.81
N ALA A 155 -39.10 2.14 11.49
CA ALA A 155 -39.85 2.45 12.71
C ALA A 155 -39.55 1.53 13.91
N GLU A 156 -38.36 0.91 13.95
CA GLU A 156 -37.88 0.11 15.08
C GLU A 156 -37.27 0.96 16.20
N LEU A 157 -36.69 2.12 15.85
CA LEU A 157 -36.09 3.07 16.79
C LEU A 157 -36.73 4.44 16.71
N GLN A 158 -36.79 5.14 17.85
CA GLN A 158 -37.25 6.52 17.92
C GLN A 158 -36.16 7.48 17.47
N GLN A 159 -36.51 8.36 16.51
CA GLN A 159 -35.58 9.33 15.92
C GLN A 159 -34.96 10.26 16.98
N ASP A 160 -35.77 10.73 17.94
CA ASP A 160 -35.32 11.70 18.95
C ASP A 160 -34.22 11.13 19.86
N GLU A 161 -34.32 9.85 20.20
CA GLU A 161 -33.34 9.16 21.04
C GLU A 161 -32.02 8.97 20.29
N VAL A 162 -32.09 8.50 19.03
CA VAL A 162 -30.93 8.33 18.16
C VAL A 162 -30.21 9.67 17.94
N LEU A 163 -30.96 10.73 17.68
CA LEU A 163 -30.40 12.06 17.46
C LEU A 163 -29.71 12.60 18.70
N LYS A 164 -30.37 12.52 19.87
CA LYS A 164 -29.81 12.98 21.13
C LYS A 164 -28.49 12.29 21.45
N ARG A 165 -28.44 10.96 21.35
CA ARG A 165 -27.24 10.18 21.63
C ARG A 165 -26.09 10.55 20.67
N ASN A 166 -26.38 10.69 19.38
CA ASN A 166 -25.35 11.04 18.39
C ASN A 166 -24.82 12.45 18.57
N ILE A 167 -25.68 13.43 18.89
CA ILE A 167 -25.26 14.79 19.19
C ILE A 167 -24.37 14.81 20.43
N GLU A 168 -24.76 14.13 21.51
CA GLU A 168 -23.96 14.05 22.74
C GLU A 168 -22.58 13.41 22.48
N LEU A 169 -22.54 12.33 21.70
CA LEU A 169 -21.31 11.65 21.29
C LEU A 169 -20.37 12.60 20.54
N PHE A 170 -20.85 13.24 19.46
CA PHE A 170 -20.00 14.13 18.65
C PHE A 170 -19.66 15.44 19.37
N GLN A 171 -20.53 15.94 20.24
CA GLN A 171 -20.22 17.13 21.04
C GLN A 171 -19.06 16.86 22.00
N GLY A 172 -19.01 15.68 22.62
CA GLY A 172 -17.88 15.26 23.45
C GLY A 172 -16.57 15.21 22.66
N LYS A 173 -16.61 14.58 21.48
CA LYS A 173 -15.46 14.49 20.57
C LYS A 173 -15.00 15.86 20.07
N PHE A 174 -15.92 16.73 19.69
CA PHE A 174 -15.62 18.09 19.25
C PHE A 174 -14.89 18.88 20.33
N LYS A 175 -15.37 18.86 21.58
CA LYS A 175 -14.71 19.52 22.71
C LYS A 175 -13.32 18.96 22.98
N HIS A 176 -13.08 17.68 22.71
CA HIS A 176 -11.76 17.09 22.83
C HIS A 176 -10.81 17.63 21.74
N VAL A 177 -11.23 17.59 20.48
CA VAL A 177 -10.44 18.11 19.34
C VAL A 177 -10.18 19.62 19.48
N GLU A 178 -11.15 20.39 19.96
CA GLU A 178 -11.02 21.84 20.15
C GLU A 178 -9.94 22.18 21.17
N ARG A 179 -9.86 21.44 22.28
CA ARG A 179 -8.82 21.66 23.31
C ARG A 179 -7.42 21.27 22.81
N SER A 180 -7.33 20.29 21.92
CA SER A 180 -6.07 19.78 21.36
C SER A 180 -5.79 20.30 19.95
N VAL A 181 -6.43 21.40 19.54
CA VAL A 181 -6.28 21.94 18.17
C VAL A 181 -4.84 22.39 17.86
N ASP A 182 -4.09 22.80 18.89
CA ASP A 182 -2.69 23.20 18.72
C ASP A 182 -1.78 22.01 18.41
N GLU A 183 -2.07 20.84 18.99
CA GLU A 183 -1.40 19.59 18.64
C GLU A 183 -1.74 19.20 17.19
N LEU A 184 -3.01 19.34 16.79
CA LEU A 184 -3.45 19.08 15.41
C LEU A 184 -2.70 19.97 14.40
N ARG A 185 -2.45 21.25 14.73
CA ARG A 185 -1.72 22.19 13.86
C ARG A 185 -0.32 21.71 13.52
N THR A 186 0.34 20.96 14.39
CA THR A 186 1.70 20.45 14.14
C THR A 186 1.77 19.53 12.92
N PHE A 187 0.72 18.76 12.65
CA PHE A 187 0.64 17.86 11.50
C PHE A 187 0.48 18.58 10.16
N PHE A 188 -0.03 19.82 10.19
CA PHE A 188 -0.20 20.67 9.00
C PHE A 188 0.98 21.62 8.78
N GLN A 189 1.85 21.79 9.77
CA GLN A 189 3.04 22.61 9.62
C GLN A 189 4.03 21.88 8.72
N LYS A 190 4.39 22.54 7.61
CA LYS A 190 5.44 22.06 6.71
C LYS A 190 6.73 21.98 7.54
N ALA A 191 7.36 20.80 7.59
CA ALA A 191 8.57 20.60 8.38
C ALA A 191 9.56 21.77 8.13
N PRO A 192 10.02 22.48 9.18
CA PRO A 192 10.97 23.57 9.03
C PRO A 192 12.34 22.98 8.68
N GLY A 193 12.59 22.78 7.39
CA GLY A 193 13.86 22.28 6.90
C GLY A 193 13.72 21.23 5.83
N GLY A 194 13.91 21.66 4.59
CA GLY A 194 14.26 20.76 3.50
C GLY A 194 13.24 20.74 2.39
N ALA A 195 13.47 21.61 1.41
CA ALA A 195 13.44 21.16 0.02
C ALA A 195 14.35 19.94 -0.14
N ARG A 196 13.90 18.76 0.28
CA ARG A 196 14.29 17.54 -0.39
C ARG A 196 13.29 17.39 -1.50
N LYS A 197 13.77 17.60 -2.71
CA LYS A 197 13.22 17.00 -3.92
C LYS A 197 13.26 15.48 -3.68
N GLY A 198 12.29 15.00 -2.90
CA GLY A 198 12.12 13.60 -2.61
C GLY A 198 11.66 12.96 -3.90
N ASP A 199 12.57 12.24 -4.52
CA ASP A 199 12.33 11.08 -5.36
C ASP A 199 10.86 10.83 -5.73
N ALA A 200 10.34 11.66 -6.64
CA ALA A 200 9.50 11.11 -7.67
C ALA A 200 10.42 10.22 -8.51
N ARG A 201 10.65 8.97 -8.07
CA ARG A 201 11.07 7.94 -9.02
C ARG A 201 9.91 7.85 -10.01
N PRO A 202 10.11 8.22 -11.28
CA PRO A 202 9.17 7.79 -12.29
C PRO A 202 9.27 6.28 -12.30
N VAL A 203 8.19 5.57 -12.01
CA VAL A 203 8.07 4.15 -12.36
C VAL A 203 7.98 4.11 -13.89
N THR A 204 9.13 4.28 -14.53
CA THR A 204 9.32 3.99 -15.94
C THR A 204 10.39 2.92 -16.00
N GLY A 205 9.93 1.68 -16.21
CA GLY A 205 10.79 0.56 -16.53
C GLY A 205 11.43 0.77 -17.90
N LYS A 206 12.51 1.54 -17.95
CA LYS A 206 13.52 1.46 -19.00
C LYS A 206 14.89 1.44 -18.34
N ALA A 207 15.28 0.24 -17.88
CA ALA A 207 16.62 -0.03 -17.42
C ALA A 207 17.60 0.20 -18.58
N SER A 208 18.28 1.36 -18.54
CA SER A 208 19.39 1.68 -19.42
C SER A 208 20.55 0.73 -19.12
N ARG A 209 20.78 -0.19 -20.05
CA ARG A 209 21.98 -1.04 -20.17
C ARG A 209 23.23 -0.14 -20.19
N LYS A 210 23.82 0.24 -19.05
CA LYS A 210 25.18 0.82 -19.08
C LYS A 210 26.01 0.73 -17.78
N ASN A 211 25.46 0.33 -16.63
CA ASN A 211 26.24 0.29 -15.38
C ASN A 211 26.48 -1.10 -14.76
N ARG A 212 26.27 -2.20 -15.50
CA ARG A 212 26.56 -3.56 -15.00
C ARG A 212 28.04 -3.98 -15.18
N ALA A 213 28.76 -3.35 -16.11
CA ALA A 213 30.14 -3.74 -16.48
C ALA A 213 31.23 -3.37 -15.46
N ARG A 214 30.92 -2.63 -14.39
CA ARG A 214 31.94 -2.22 -13.38
C ARG A 214 31.95 -3.06 -12.10
N ARG A 215 30.91 -3.86 -11.83
CA ARG A 215 30.84 -4.71 -10.63
C ARG A 215 31.32 -6.15 -10.86
N GLN A 216 31.50 -6.56 -12.12
CA GLN A 216 31.98 -7.92 -12.45
C GLN A 216 33.51 -8.08 -12.35
N ASN A 217 34.29 -6.99 -12.43
CA ASN A 217 35.77 -7.07 -12.40
C ASN A 217 36.40 -7.06 -10.99
N ALA A 218 35.61 -7.02 -9.91
CA ALA A 218 36.15 -7.00 -8.53
C ALA A 218 36.12 -8.38 -7.85
N ALA A 219 35.41 -9.37 -8.41
CA ALA A 219 35.29 -10.70 -7.82
C ALA A 219 36.21 -11.76 -8.45
N GLU A 220 36.86 -11.47 -9.59
CA GLU A 220 37.73 -12.45 -10.29
C GLU A 220 39.23 -12.35 -9.98
N VAL A 221 39.67 -11.36 -9.19
CA VAL A 221 41.12 -11.19 -8.90
C VAL A 221 41.55 -11.92 -7.62
N ASN A 222 40.61 -12.39 -6.78
CA ASN A 222 40.94 -12.94 -5.45
C ASN A 222 40.90 -14.49 -5.35
N LEU A 223 40.79 -15.21 -6.47
CA LEU A 223 40.78 -16.69 -6.51
C LEU A 223 42.03 -17.31 -7.15
N ARG A 224 43.09 -16.53 -7.39
CA ARG A 224 44.38 -17.04 -7.90
C ARG A 224 45.55 -16.99 -6.90
N ALA A 225 45.34 -16.54 -5.67
CA ALA A 225 46.39 -16.44 -4.66
C ALA A 225 46.49 -17.64 -3.68
N LEU A 226 45.69 -18.71 -3.89
CA LEU A 226 45.72 -19.94 -3.08
C LEU A 226 46.43 -21.13 -3.75
N ALA A 227 47.02 -20.92 -4.93
CA ALA A 227 47.71 -21.96 -5.70
C ALA A 227 49.19 -21.62 -5.94
N SER A 228 49.94 -21.34 -4.87
CA SER A 228 51.41 -21.41 -4.89
C SER A 228 51.93 -21.56 -3.48
N GLY A 229 52.25 -22.80 -3.10
CA GLY A 229 52.82 -23.13 -1.81
C GLY A 229 54.16 -22.43 -1.59
N ARG A 230 54.28 -21.75 -0.46
CA ARG A 230 55.57 -21.51 0.20
C ARG A 230 55.38 -21.57 1.71
N VAL A 231 55.90 -22.66 2.27
CA VAL A 231 56.14 -22.85 3.69
C VAL A 231 57.18 -21.84 4.15
N LEU A 232 56.87 -21.03 5.16
CA LEU A 232 57.90 -20.47 6.04
C LEU A 232 57.44 -20.57 7.49
N SER A 233 58.14 -21.46 8.18
CA SER A 233 58.16 -21.66 9.61
C SER A 233 58.63 -20.42 10.36
N LYS A 234 57.99 -20.13 11.50
CA LYS A 234 58.61 -19.78 12.80
C LYS A 234 57.55 -19.29 13.79
N CYS A 235 57.20 -20.16 14.76
CA CYS A 235 56.93 -19.72 16.13
C CYS A 235 58.29 -19.31 16.76
N PRO A 236 58.38 -18.30 17.66
CA PRO A 236 57.94 -18.41 19.07
C PRO A 236 57.46 -17.02 19.61
N ALA A 237 57.17 -16.68 20.87
CA ALA A 237 57.31 -17.25 22.20
C ALA A 237 56.33 -16.52 23.15
N SER A 238 55.92 -17.17 24.24
CA SER A 238 55.21 -16.54 25.36
C SER A 238 56.09 -15.56 26.14
N ARG A 239 55.51 -14.48 26.69
CA ARG A 239 56.04 -13.85 27.91
C ARG A 239 54.92 -13.35 28.83
N ARG A 240 54.94 -13.93 30.03
CA ARG A 240 54.22 -13.56 31.26
C ARG A 240 54.64 -12.15 31.71
N ASN A 241 53.73 -11.41 32.35
CA ASN A 241 54.10 -10.29 33.20
C ASN A 241 53.47 -10.49 34.58
N THR A 242 54.31 -10.82 35.56
CA THR A 242 54.05 -10.81 37.01
C THR A 242 54.80 -9.61 37.59
N GLY A 243 54.16 -8.91 38.53
CA GLY A 243 54.59 -7.60 39.02
C GLY A 243 55.83 -7.56 39.92
N THR A 244 56.12 -6.34 40.43
CA THR A 244 56.71 -5.92 41.72
C THR A 244 57.37 -4.53 41.58
N PRO A 245 57.76 -3.84 42.67
CA PRO A 245 57.68 -4.20 44.10
C PRO A 245 56.52 -3.58 44.88
#